data_AF-A0A1I4ZST3-F1
#
_entry.id   AF-A0A1I4ZST3-F1
#
_cell.length_a   1.000
_cell.length_b   1.000
_cell.length_c   1.000
_cell.angle_alpha   90.00
_cell.angle_beta   90.00
_cell.angle_gamma   90.00
#
_symmetry.space_group_name_H-M   'P 1'
#
loop_
_entity.id
_entity.type
_entity.pdbx_description
1 polymer ?
#
loop_
_entity_poly.entity_id
_entity_poly.type
_entity_poly.pdbx_seq_one_letter_code
_entity_poly.pdbx_strand_id
1 'polypeptide(L)'
;MVKSILCSLALLLALSSCSLNKKAMTNLDIIKSTYEGKTSEKNGKNLAKYVADNISWTEANGFPYAGTYIGLENVIAIRKSKIKNA
;
A
#
# COMPACT_ATOMS: atom_id res chain seq x y z
N MET A 1 31.94 8.44 -37.10
CA MET A 1 32.29 8.61 -35.67
C MET A 1 31.30 9.49 -34.91
N VAL A 2 30.96 10.68 -35.41
CA VAL A 2 30.01 11.63 -34.77
C VAL A 2 28.58 11.08 -34.64
N LYS A 3 28.10 10.31 -35.63
CA LYS A 3 26.74 9.74 -35.64
C LYS A 3 26.49 8.70 -34.53
N SER A 4 27.53 7.95 -34.14
CA SER A 4 27.44 6.93 -33.08
C SER A 4 27.38 7.56 -31.69
N ILE A 5 28.07 8.69 -31.49
CA ILE A 5 28.05 9.45 -30.24
C ILE A 5 26.66 10.09 -30.02
N LEU A 6 26.02 10.59 -31.08
CA LEU A 6 24.65 11.12 -31.00
C LEU A 6 23.61 10.08 -30.59
N CYS A 7 23.72 8.83 -31.07
CA CYS A 7 22.82 7.75 -30.68
C CYS A 7 22.99 7.35 -29.21
N SER A 8 24.22 7.35 -28.69
CA SER A 8 24.50 7.03 -27.28
C SER A 8 23.97 8.09 -26.32
N LEU A 9 24.01 9.37 -26.71
CA LEU A 9 23.52 10.47 -25.87
C LEU A 9 21.98 10.50 -25.77
N ALA A 10 21.27 10.11 -26.85
CA ALA A 10 19.82 9.99 -26.84
C ALA A 10 19.31 8.85 -25.93
N LEU A 11 20.07 7.76 -25.81
CA LEU A 11 19.73 6.61 -24.95
C LEU A 11 19.89 6.93 -23.45
N LEU A 12 20.90 7.73 -23.09
CA LEU A 12 21.11 8.21 -21.71
C LEU A 12 20.01 9.17 -21.23
N LEU A 13 19.47 9.99 -22.13
CA LEU A 13 18.37 10.91 -21.80
C LEU A 13 17.01 10.20 -21.67
N ALA A 14 16.79 9.09 -22.38
CA ALA A 14 15.54 8.32 -22.29
C ALA A 14 15.39 7.54 -20.96
N LEU A 15 16.51 7.17 -20.32
CA LEU A 15 16.51 6.46 -19.03
C LEU A 15 16.36 7.41 -17.83
N SER A 16 16.59 8.72 -18.02
CA SER A 16 16.59 9.71 -16.93
C SER A 16 15.19 10.20 -16.53
N SER A 17 14.14 9.86 -17.29
CA SER A 17 12.80 10.44 -17.09
C SER A 17 11.88 9.65 -16.15
N CYS A 18 12.33 8.51 -15.62
CA CYS A 18 11.48 7.63 -14.79
C CYS A 18 11.88 7.64 -13.31
N SER A 19 12.01 8.83 -12.71
CA SER A 19 12.08 9.12 -11.26
C SER A 19 12.44 10.61 -11.13
N LEU A 20 11.84 11.49 -10.34
CA LEU A 20 11.09 11.39 -9.10
C LEU A 20 10.14 12.60 -9.02
N ASN A 21 8.84 12.35 -8.93
CA ASN A 21 7.99 13.22 -8.13
C ASN A 21 6.99 12.34 -7.36
N LYS A 22 7.53 11.33 -6.65
CA LYS A 22 6.75 10.63 -5.62
C LYS A 22 6.58 11.63 -4.49
N LYS A 23 5.49 12.41 -4.53
CA LYS A 23 5.02 13.10 -3.34
C LYS A 23 4.87 12.04 -2.24
N ALA A 24 5.57 12.23 -1.12
CA ALA A 24 5.36 11.37 0.05
C ALA A 24 3.88 11.45 0.42
N MET A 25 3.25 10.28 0.58
CA MET A 25 1.85 10.20 0.98
C MET A 25 1.72 10.78 2.39
N THR A 26 0.74 11.65 2.62
CA THR A 26 0.39 12.07 3.97
C THR A 26 -0.31 10.94 4.72
N ASN A 27 -0.42 11.04 6.04
CA ASN A 27 -1.23 10.08 6.82
C ASN A 27 -2.67 10.02 6.31
N LEU A 28 -3.26 11.16 5.91
CA LEU A 28 -4.59 11.21 5.32
C LEU A 28 -4.65 10.44 3.99
N ASP A 29 -3.66 10.64 3.12
CA ASP A 29 -3.60 9.93 1.83
C ASP A 29 -3.48 8.42 2.04
N ILE A 30 -2.70 7.99 3.04
CA ILE A 30 -2.55 6.58 3.40
C ILE A 30 -3.90 6.01 3.83
N ILE A 31 -4.58 6.63 4.80
CA ILE A 31 -5.88 6.14 5.30
C ILE A 31 -6.93 6.12 4.20
N LYS A 32 -7.03 7.15 3.36
CA LYS A 32 -7.95 7.15 2.22
C LYS A 32 -7.67 5.97 1.28
N SER A 33 -6.40 5.67 1.03
CA SER A 33 -6.03 4.54 0.18
C SER A 33 -6.46 3.17 0.74
N THR A 34 -6.71 3.04 2.04
CA THR A 34 -7.16 1.77 2.65
C THR A 34 -8.69 1.62 2.70
N TYR A 35 -9.46 2.64 2.30
CA TYR A 35 -10.93 2.62 2.36
C TYR A 35 -11.60 3.00 1.03
N GLU A 36 -11.04 3.93 0.28
CA GLU A 36 -11.70 4.58 -0.86
C GLU A 36 -11.29 4.01 -2.23
N GLY A 37 -10.57 2.88 -2.27
CA GLY A 37 -10.26 2.18 -3.50
C GLY A 37 -11.47 1.50 -4.13
N LYS A 38 -11.40 1.21 -5.44
CA LYS A 38 -12.50 0.61 -6.23
C LYS A 38 -12.93 -0.78 -5.74
N THR A 39 -12.06 -1.51 -5.03
CA THR A 39 -12.35 -2.86 -4.54
C THR A 39 -11.81 -3.06 -3.13
N SER A 40 -12.50 -3.88 -2.34
CA SER A 40 -12.07 -4.29 -0.99
C SER A 40 -10.70 -4.98 -1.01
N GLU A 41 -10.37 -5.69 -2.09
CA GLU A 41 -9.06 -6.32 -2.25
C GLU A 41 -7.95 -5.28 -2.45
N LYS A 42 -8.18 -4.23 -3.25
CA LYS A 42 -7.23 -3.14 -3.43
C LYS A 42 -7.00 -2.39 -2.11
N ASN A 43 -8.06 -2.16 -1.35
CA ASN A 43 -8.02 -1.56 -0.02
C ASN A 43 -7.17 -2.40 0.94
N GLY A 44 -7.36 -3.73 0.96
CA GLY A 44 -6.56 -4.64 1.76
C GLY A 44 -5.07 -4.66 1.37
N LYS A 45 -4.77 -4.63 0.06
CA LYS A 45 -3.39 -4.52 -0.44
C LYS A 45 -2.71 -3.21 -0.02
N ASN A 46 -3.44 -2.10 -0.03
CA ASN A 46 -2.91 -0.81 0.42
C ASN A 46 -2.69 -0.80 1.94
N LEU A 47 -3.58 -1.40 2.73
CA LEU A 47 -3.37 -1.57 4.16
C LEU A 47 -2.07 -2.34 4.43
N ALA A 48 -1.92 -3.52 3.85
CA ALA A 48 -0.73 -4.37 4.02
C ALA A 48 0.58 -3.67 3.62
N LYS A 49 0.52 -2.72 2.66
CA LYS A 49 1.69 -1.98 2.19
C LYS A 49 2.18 -0.90 3.18
N TYR A 50 1.28 -0.28 3.94
CA TYR A 50 1.61 0.94 4.69
C TYR A 50 1.60 0.77 6.21
N VAL A 51 1.15 -0.37 6.72
CA VAL A 51 1.19 -0.65 8.15
C VAL A 51 2.59 -1.02 8.61
N ALA A 52 2.89 -0.76 9.87
CA ALA A 52 4.13 -1.22 10.50
C ALA A 52 4.12 -2.75 10.69
N ASP A 53 5.31 -3.35 10.72
CA ASP A 53 5.48 -4.79 10.96
C ASP A 53 4.84 -5.23 12.27
N ASN A 54 4.87 -4.37 13.29
CA ASN A 54 4.30 -4.58 14.61
C ASN A 54 2.90 -3.94 14.78
N ILE A 55 2.13 -3.78 13.70
CA ILE A 55 0.77 -3.22 13.76
C ILE A 55 -0.05 -3.84 14.90
N SER A 56 -0.70 -2.99 15.69
CA SER A 56 -1.68 -3.37 16.68
C SER A 56 -3.06 -2.92 16.22
N TRP A 57 -3.96 -3.87 15.99
CA TRP A 57 -5.34 -3.61 15.59
C TRP A 57 -6.28 -4.05 16.70
N THR A 58 -7.03 -3.10 17.28
CA THR A 58 -7.99 -3.40 18.35
C THR A 58 -9.41 -3.30 17.82
N GLU A 59 -10.14 -4.40 17.96
CA GLU A 59 -11.58 -4.47 17.75
C GLU A 59 -12.31 -4.21 19.06
N ALA A 60 -13.36 -3.40 19.01
CA ALA A 60 -14.06 -2.94 20.20
C ALA A 60 -14.69 -4.09 21.01
N ASN A 61 -14.64 -3.97 22.33
CA ASN A 61 -15.31 -4.90 23.24
C ASN A 61 -16.83 -4.93 22.96
N GLY A 62 -17.44 -6.11 23.09
CA GLY A 62 -18.88 -6.30 22.84
C GLY A 62 -19.26 -6.51 21.37
N PHE A 63 -18.28 -6.52 20.45
CA PHE A 63 -18.50 -6.85 19.04
C PHE A 63 -17.91 -8.23 18.67
N PRO A 64 -18.41 -8.87 17.60
CA PRO A 64 -17.75 -10.03 17.03
C PRO A 64 -16.27 -9.72 16.74
N TYR A 65 -15.39 -10.68 17.04
CA TYR A 65 -13.94 -10.54 16.88
C TYR A 65 -13.28 -9.51 17.82
N ALA A 66 -13.89 -9.19 18.97
CA ALA A 66 -13.25 -8.35 19.99
C ALA A 66 -11.86 -8.88 20.38
N GLY A 67 -10.91 -7.97 20.55
CA GLY A 67 -9.53 -8.32 20.88
C GLY A 67 -8.52 -7.37 20.25
N THR A 68 -7.25 -7.58 20.60
CA THR A 68 -6.12 -6.88 19.99
C THR A 68 -5.27 -7.87 19.21
N TYR A 69 -5.04 -7.56 17.94
CA TYR A 69 -4.33 -8.39 16.99
C TYR A 69 -3.02 -7.73 16.62
N ILE A 70 -1.91 -8.41 16.90
CA ILE A 70 -0.55 -7.91 16.66
C ILE A 70 0.02 -8.55 15.40
N GLY A 71 0.60 -7.74 14.51
CA GLY A 71 1.23 -8.18 13.28
C GLY A 71 0.27 -8.35 12.10
N LEU A 72 0.79 -8.16 10.89
CA LEU A 72 0.00 -8.10 9.66
C LEU A 72 -0.84 -9.36 9.41
N GLU A 73 -0.30 -10.54 9.70
CA GLU A 73 -1.01 -11.82 9.49
C GLU A 73 -2.30 -11.90 10.28
N ASN A 74 -2.26 -11.53 11.57
CA ASN A 74 -3.43 -11.55 12.45
C ASN A 74 -4.48 -10.54 11.99
N VAL A 75 -4.06 -9.34 11.56
CA VAL A 75 -4.96 -8.31 11.02
C VAL A 75 -5.64 -8.77 9.73
N ILE A 76 -4.90 -9.40 8.81
CA ILE A 76 -5.47 -9.93 7.56
C ILE A 76 -6.45 -11.09 7.85
N ALA A 77 -6.11 -11.97 8.81
CA ALA A 77 -6.95 -13.10 9.17
C ALA A 77 -8.34 -12.63 9.65
N ILE A 78 -8.40 -11.69 10.58
CA ILE A 78 -9.69 -11.17 11.07
C ILE A 78 -10.47 -10.43 9.99
N ARG A 79 -9.78 -9.73 9.09
CA ARG A 79 -10.46 -8.99 8.00
C ARG A 79 -11.07 -9.93 6.98
N LYS A 80 -10.39 -11.02 6.63
CA LYS A 80 -10.94 -12.08 5.77
C LYS A 80 -12.15 -12.74 6.43
N SER A 81 -12.09 -13.01 7.73
CA SER A 81 -13.23 -13.52 8.49
C SER A 81 -14.41 -12.55 8.43
N LYS A 82 -14.19 -11.24 8.60
CA LYS A 82 -15.25 -10.23 8.49
C LYS A 82 -15.90 -10.19 7.10
N ILE A 83 -15.10 -10.19 6.02
CA ILE A 83 -15.63 -10.15 4.65
C ILE A 83 -16.48 -11.40 4.33
N LYS A 84 -16.08 -12.57 4.83
CA LYS A 84 -16.84 -13.82 4.62
C LYS A 84 -18.17 -13.85 5.37
N ASN A 85 -18.30 -13.07 6.44
CA ASN A 85 -19.46 -13.06 7.34
C ASN A 85 -20.24 -11.73 7.25
N ALA A 86 -20.00 -10.92 6.22
CA ALA A 86 -20.69 -9.67 5.92
C ALA A 86 -21.65 -9.87 4.75
#